data_AF-A0A940A8P6-F1
#
_entry.id   AF-A0A940A8P6-F1
#
_cell.length_a   1.000
_cell.length_b   1.000
_cell.length_c   1.000
_cell.angle_alpha   90.00
_cell.angle_beta   90.00
_cell.angle_gamma   90.00
#
_symmetry.space_group_name_H-M   'P 1'
#
loop_
_entity.id
_entity.type
_entity.pdbx_description
1 polymer ?
#
loop_
_entity_poly.entity_id
_entity_poly.type
_entity_poly.pdbx_seq_one_letter_code
_entity_poly.pdbx_strand_id
1 'polypeptide(L)'
;DMDLTDQEKLDFLSQHLGYPADTLMPAIQNSFDRITLVNKARTERLTIDTSLQFHNLVTGKERQMSPLVIVELKRDGLCYSPVLEMLRQLRVFPHGFSKYCMGSALTNDRLKVNRFKPKLIDIRKIAQSIQ
;
A
#
# COMPACT_ATOMS: atom_id res chain seq x y z
N ASP A 1 -11.60 -4.78 14.02
CA ASP A 1 -12.50 -3.63 13.80
C ASP A 1 -11.92 -2.35 14.35
N MET A 2 -12.14 -1.25 13.63
CA MET A 2 -11.91 0.11 14.12
C MET A 2 -13.13 0.55 14.93
N ASP A 3 -13.45 -0.25 15.95
CA ASP A 3 -14.56 0.02 16.85
C ASP A 3 -14.13 1.11 17.83
N LEU A 4 -14.56 2.34 17.54
CA LEU A 4 -14.29 3.55 18.31
C LEU A 4 -15.21 3.70 19.53
N THR A 5 -16.02 2.70 19.86
CA THR A 5 -16.81 2.69 21.11
C THR A 5 -15.96 2.31 22.33
N ASP A 6 -14.74 1.83 22.10
CA ASP A 6 -13.79 1.43 23.13
C ASP A 6 -13.07 2.66 23.73
N GLN A 7 -13.30 2.88 25.04
CA GLN A 7 -12.78 4.04 25.76
C GLN A 7 -11.25 4.10 25.74
N GLU A 8 -10.55 2.97 25.83
CA GLU A 8 -9.09 2.95 25.82
C GLU A 8 -8.53 3.44 24.47
N LYS A 9 -9.22 3.12 23.37
CA LYS A 9 -8.86 3.61 22.03
C LYS A 9 -9.13 5.10 21.89
N LEU A 10 -10.25 5.59 22.42
CA LEU A 10 -10.58 7.02 22.39
C LEU A 10 -9.59 7.85 23.21
N ASP A 11 -9.19 7.35 24.39
CA ASP A 11 -8.19 8.00 25.22
C ASP A 11 -6.83 8.05 24.52
N PHE A 12 -6.41 6.94 23.91
CA PHE A 12 -5.19 6.90 23.11
C PHE A 12 -5.24 7.91 21.94
N LEU A 13 -6.35 7.95 21.19
CA LEU A 13 -6.50 8.86 20.06
C LEU A 13 -6.55 10.32 20.51
N SER A 14 -7.29 10.65 21.56
CA SER A 14 -7.37 12.03 22.06
C SER A 14 -6.03 12.56 22.59
N GLN A 15 -5.18 11.69 23.14
CA GLN A 15 -3.83 12.06 23.58
C GLN A 15 -2.87 12.34 22.42
N HIS A 16 -3.04 11.67 21.27
CA HIS A 16 -2.07 11.69 20.17
C HIS A 16 -2.55 12.45 18.93
N LEU A 17 -3.85 12.68 18.78
CA LEU A 17 -4.41 13.46 17.67
C LEU A 17 -4.48 14.94 18.04
N GLY A 18 -4.08 15.80 17.10
CA GLY A 18 -4.29 17.25 17.21
C GLY A 18 -5.71 17.70 16.81
N TYR A 19 -6.66 16.77 16.69
CA TYR A 19 -8.04 17.02 16.27
C TYR A 19 -8.98 15.92 16.81
N PRO A 20 -10.30 16.18 16.87
CA PRO A 20 -11.25 15.24 17.47
C PRO A 20 -11.32 13.90 16.73
N ALA A 21 -11.26 12.79 17.46
CA ALA A 21 -11.22 11.44 16.88
C ALA A 21 -12.51 11.07 16.13
N ASP A 22 -13.66 11.62 16.54
CA ASP A 22 -14.97 11.46 15.90
C ASP A 22 -15.07 12.11 14.51
N THR A 23 -14.10 12.94 14.12
CA THR A 23 -13.99 13.47 12.76
C THR A 23 -13.35 12.49 11.77
N LEU A 24 -12.78 11.39 12.25
CA LEU A 24 -12.21 10.35 11.39
C LEU A 24 -13.32 9.57 10.70
N MET A 25 -13.22 9.46 9.38
CA MET A 25 -14.13 8.66 8.58
C MET A 25 -13.38 7.72 7.64
N PRO A 26 -13.95 6.54 7.33
CA PRO A 26 -13.42 5.66 6.30
C PRO A 26 -13.31 6.41 4.97
N ALA A 27 -12.11 6.48 4.41
CA ALA A 27 -11.85 7.23 3.18
C ALA A 27 -11.57 6.33 1.97
N ILE A 28 -10.61 5.42 2.11
CA ILE A 28 -10.19 4.48 1.05
C ILE A 28 -10.18 3.08 1.63
N GLN A 29 -10.87 2.18 0.96
CA GLN A 29 -10.70 0.75 1.10
C GLN A 29 -9.66 0.26 0.08
N ASN A 30 -8.73 -0.58 0.54
CA ASN A 30 -7.73 -1.23 -0.29
C ASN A 30 -7.85 -2.74 -0.12
N SER A 31 -8.02 -3.46 -1.22
CA SER A 31 -8.11 -4.92 -1.27
C SER A 31 -7.04 -5.51 -2.19
N PHE A 32 -6.58 -6.71 -1.87
CA PHE A 32 -5.57 -7.47 -2.61
C PHE A 32 -5.57 -8.92 -2.10
N ASP A 33 -5.07 -9.84 -2.92
CA ASP A 33 -4.73 -11.20 -2.49
C ASP A 33 -3.26 -11.22 -2.07
N ARG A 34 -2.95 -11.79 -0.89
CA ARG A 34 -1.58 -11.79 -0.35
C ARG A 34 -1.04 -13.19 -0.17
N ILE A 35 0.12 -13.43 -0.77
CA ILE A 35 1.00 -14.53 -0.41
C ILE A 35 2.06 -14.00 0.57
N THR A 36 2.24 -14.66 1.70
CA THR A 36 3.29 -14.34 2.68
C THR A 36 4.24 -15.51 2.80
N LEU A 37 5.52 -15.28 2.53
CA LEU A 37 6.60 -16.24 2.75
C LEU A 37 7.46 -15.76 3.91
N VAL A 38 7.69 -16.62 4.89
CA VAL A 38 8.54 -16.33 6.05
C VAL A 38 9.59 -17.42 6.14
N ASN A 39 10.86 -17.03 6.31
CA ASN A 39 11.88 -18.03 6.55
C ASN A 39 11.78 -18.59 7.98
N LYS A 40 12.24 -19.83 8.19
CA LYS A 40 12.14 -20.48 9.52
C LYS A 40 12.88 -19.71 10.63
N ALA A 41 13.97 -19.04 10.28
CA ALA A 41 14.75 -18.22 11.19
C ALA A 41 14.10 -16.85 11.52
N ARG A 42 12.98 -16.50 10.87
CA ARG A 42 12.26 -15.22 11.02
C ARG A 42 13.10 -13.96 10.75
N THR A 43 14.22 -14.09 10.05
CA THR A 43 15.07 -12.97 9.64
C THR A 43 14.62 -12.34 8.33
N GLU A 44 13.73 -13.01 7.58
CA GLU A 44 13.21 -12.55 6.30
C GLU A 44 11.72 -12.85 6.16
N ARG A 45 10.97 -11.85 5.67
CA ARG A 45 9.57 -11.99 5.28
C ARG A 45 9.32 -11.32 3.94
N LEU A 46 8.79 -12.09 2.99
CA LEU A 46 8.34 -11.60 1.68
C LEU A 46 6.81 -11.59 1.66
N THR A 47 6.23 -10.49 1.19
CA THR A 47 4.80 -10.43 0.83
C THR A 47 4.65 -10.12 -0.64
N ILE A 48 3.74 -10.82 -1.30
CA ILE A 48 3.38 -10.63 -2.71
C ILE A 48 1.88 -10.32 -2.72
N ASP A 49 1.55 -9.07 -3.08
CA ASP A 49 0.17 -8.60 -3.18
C ASP A 49 -0.24 -8.57 -4.66
N THR A 50 -1.26 -9.34 -5.01
CA THR A 50 -1.88 -9.38 -6.33
C THR A 50 -3.30 -8.82 -6.28
N SER A 51 -3.93 -8.63 -7.45
CA SER A 51 -5.33 -8.18 -7.54
C SER A 51 -5.62 -6.86 -6.80
N LEU A 52 -4.65 -5.94 -6.80
CA LEU A 52 -4.74 -4.70 -6.05
C LEU A 52 -5.91 -3.84 -6.56
N GLN A 53 -6.84 -3.52 -5.67
CA GLN A 53 -8.01 -2.69 -5.94
C GLN A 53 -8.17 -1.62 -4.85
N PHE A 54 -8.63 -0.45 -5.29
CA PHE A 54 -8.97 0.67 -4.43
C PHE A 54 -10.46 0.98 -4.60
N HIS A 55 -11.15 1.18 -3.50
CA HIS A 55 -12.51 1.73 -3.48
C HIS A 55 -12.50 2.97 -2.57
N ASN A 56 -12.91 4.11 -3.13
CA ASN A 56 -13.00 5.35 -2.40
C ASN A 56 -14.41 5.51 -1.85
N LEU A 57 -14.51 5.43 -0.52
CA LEU A 57 -15.79 5.43 0.19
C LEU A 57 -16.43 6.82 0.21
N VAL A 58 -15.66 7.88 -0.06
CA VAL A 58 -16.16 9.26 -0.14
C VAL A 58 -16.70 9.58 -1.53
N THR A 59 -16.03 9.11 -2.59
CA THR A 59 -16.41 9.42 -3.98
C THR A 59 -17.20 8.31 -4.66
N GLY A 60 -17.26 7.11 -4.07
CA GLY A 60 -17.81 5.89 -4.65
C GLY A 60 -17.00 5.32 -5.82
N LYS A 61 -15.83 5.88 -6.13
CA LYS A 61 -15.03 5.46 -7.27
C LYS A 61 -14.14 4.28 -6.95
N GLU A 62 -14.01 3.38 -7.90
CA GLU A 62 -13.11 2.23 -7.82
C GLU A 62 -11.98 2.29 -8.84
N ARG A 63 -10.86 1.67 -8.50
CA ARG A 63 -9.73 1.49 -9.40
C ARG A 63 -9.03 0.15 -9.15
N GLN A 64 -9.02 -0.70 -10.17
CA GLN A 64 -8.15 -1.88 -10.21
C GLN A 64 -6.79 -1.54 -10.81
N MET A 65 -5.74 -2.18 -10.31
CA MET A 65 -4.36 -1.96 -10.73
C MET A 65 -3.76 -3.16 -11.48
N SER A 66 -4.52 -4.24 -11.69
CA SER A 66 -4.09 -5.40 -12.48
C SER A 66 -3.57 -4.98 -13.86
N PRO A 67 -2.45 -5.55 -14.34
CA PRO A 67 -1.71 -6.69 -13.80
C PRO A 67 -0.60 -6.33 -12.78
N LEU A 68 -0.59 -5.12 -12.19
CA LEU A 68 0.45 -4.71 -11.24
C LEU A 68 0.47 -5.60 -9.98
N VAL A 69 1.67 -6.04 -9.61
CA VAL A 69 1.96 -6.79 -8.37
C VAL A 69 2.86 -5.97 -7.46
N ILE A 70 2.62 -6.01 -6.15
CA ILE A 70 3.51 -5.39 -5.16
C ILE A 70 4.27 -6.49 -4.42
N VAL A 71 5.60 -6.46 -4.54
CA VAL A 71 6.50 -7.32 -3.78
C VAL A 71 7.16 -6.49 -2.68
N GLU A 72 6.95 -6.86 -1.42
CA GLU A 72 7.58 -6.20 -0.26
C GLU A 72 8.44 -7.22 0.50
N LEU A 73 9.72 -6.90 0.61
CA LEU A 73 10.72 -7.70 1.32
C LEU A 73 11.12 -7.00 2.62
N LYS A 74 10.86 -7.65 3.76
CA LYS A 74 11.31 -7.22 5.09
C LYS A 74 12.47 -8.10 5.54
N ARG A 75 13.51 -7.46 6.07
CA ARG A 75 14.75 -8.11 6.54
C ARG A 75 15.15 -7.58 7.90
N ASP A 76 15.77 -8.43 8.69
CA ASP A 76 16.43 -8.02 9.92
C ASP A 76 17.82 -7.43 9.59
N GLY A 77 17.86 -6.11 9.53
CA GLY A 77 19.06 -5.36 9.13
C GLY A 77 19.51 -5.66 7.69
N LEU A 78 20.82 -5.88 7.52
CA LEU A 78 21.46 -6.15 6.23
C LEU A 78 21.72 -7.65 6.00
N CYS A 79 20.93 -8.52 6.63
CA CYS A 79 21.07 -9.96 6.44
C CYS A 79 20.94 -10.35 4.96
N TYR A 80 21.67 -11.40 4.57
CA TYR A 80 21.58 -11.97 3.23
C TYR A 80 20.15 -12.39 2.92
N SER A 81 19.75 -12.17 1.66
CA SER A 81 18.41 -12.44 1.16
C SER A 81 18.51 -13.07 -0.23
N PRO A 82 18.11 -14.34 -0.40
CA PRO A 82 18.09 -14.96 -1.74
C PRO A 82 17.07 -14.27 -2.65
N VAL A 83 16.00 -13.72 -2.08
CA VAL A 83 14.97 -12.97 -2.84
C VAL A 83 15.56 -11.71 -3.47
N LEU A 84 16.45 -10.99 -2.77
CA LEU A 84 17.09 -9.79 -3.31
C LEU A 84 17.91 -10.08 -4.58
N GLU A 85 18.68 -11.17 -4.57
CA GLU A 85 19.47 -11.59 -5.74
C GLU A 85 18.57 -12.00 -6.90
N MET A 86 17.52 -12.76 -6.62
CA MET A 86 16.52 -13.17 -7.63
C MET A 86 15.83 -11.95 -8.27
N LEU A 87 15.39 -10.98 -7.48
CA LEU A 87 14.76 -9.74 -8.00
C LEU A 87 15.73 -8.95 -8.90
N ARG A 88 17.02 -8.88 -8.52
CA ARG A 88 18.05 -8.24 -9.36
C ARG A 88 18.25 -8.96 -10.69
N GLN A 89 18.29 -10.29 -10.69
CA GLN A 89 18.40 -11.10 -11.92
C GLN A 89 17.20 -10.89 -12.84
N LEU A 90 16.00 -10.79 -12.26
CA LEU A 90 14.76 -10.47 -12.97
C LEU A 90 14.65 -8.99 -13.38
N ARG A 91 15.66 -8.17 -13.09
CA ARG A 91 15.67 -6.70 -13.32
C ARG A 91 14.49 -5.99 -12.66
N VAL A 92 13.99 -6.53 -11.56
CA VAL A 92 12.96 -5.91 -10.72
C VAL A 92 13.65 -5.04 -9.68
N PHE A 93 13.67 -3.73 -9.93
CA PHE A 93 14.31 -2.77 -9.05
C PHE A 93 13.34 -2.22 -8.00
N PRO A 94 13.85 -1.80 -6.81
CA PRO A 94 13.00 -1.26 -5.75
C PRO A 94 12.20 -0.03 -6.19
N HIS A 95 10.86 -0.15 -6.16
CA HIS A 95 9.94 0.96 -6.32
C HIS A 95 8.79 0.80 -5.31
N GLY A 96 8.59 1.81 -4.45
CA GLY A 96 7.50 1.78 -3.46
C GLY A 96 6.58 2.99 -3.56
N PHE A 97 5.29 2.81 -3.29
CA PHE A 97 4.32 3.91 -3.12
C PHE A 97 3.38 3.62 -1.94
N SER A 98 2.81 4.68 -1.37
CA SER A 98 1.73 4.53 -0.39
C SER A 98 0.44 4.11 -1.10
N LYS A 99 -0.08 2.93 -0.75
CA LYS A 99 -1.35 2.40 -1.26
C LYS A 99 -2.48 3.41 -1.03
N TYR A 100 -2.54 4.02 0.15
CA TYR A 100 -3.53 5.05 0.46
C TYR A 100 -3.42 6.26 -0.48
N CYS A 101 -2.24 6.88 -0.57
CA CYS A 101 -2.06 8.08 -1.40
C CYS A 101 -2.34 7.79 -2.88
N MET A 102 -1.91 6.63 -3.38
CA MET A 102 -2.15 6.21 -4.76
C MET A 102 -3.63 5.94 -5.01
N GLY A 103 -4.28 5.22 -4.11
CA GLY A 103 -5.72 4.99 -4.14
C GLY A 103 -6.50 6.30 -4.20
N SER A 104 -6.23 7.23 -3.26
CA SER A 104 -6.86 8.56 -3.26
C SER A 104 -6.61 9.34 -4.55
N ALA A 105 -5.36 9.39 -5.04
CA ALA A 105 -5.01 10.12 -6.25
C ALA A 105 -5.67 9.54 -7.53
N LEU A 106 -5.96 8.24 -7.54
CA LEU A 106 -6.59 7.55 -8.68
C LEU A 106 -8.12 7.58 -8.65
N THR A 107 -8.72 7.85 -7.49
CA THR A 107 -10.17 7.71 -7.24
C THR A 107 -10.84 9.00 -6.75
N ASN A 108 -10.11 10.11 -6.65
CA ASN A 108 -10.65 11.40 -6.25
C ASN A 108 -10.16 12.53 -7.17
N ASP A 109 -11.01 12.91 -8.13
CA ASP A 109 -10.70 13.96 -9.11
C ASP A 109 -10.53 15.35 -8.47
N ARG A 110 -11.07 15.55 -7.26
CA ARG A 110 -10.95 16.83 -6.53
C ARG A 110 -9.60 16.95 -5.81
N LEU A 111 -8.86 15.86 -5.68
CA LEU A 111 -7.57 15.86 -5.00
C LEU A 111 -6.47 16.39 -5.94
N LYS A 112 -5.67 17.35 -5.45
CA LYS A 112 -4.51 17.85 -6.22
C LYS A 112 -3.42 16.77 -6.33
N VAL A 113 -3.22 16.23 -7.53
CA VAL A 113 -2.33 15.08 -7.77
C VAL A 113 -0.89 15.42 -8.17
N ASN A 114 -0.53 16.69 -8.31
CA ASN A 114 0.75 17.11 -8.89
C ASN A 114 1.97 16.47 -8.18
N ARG A 115 1.92 16.34 -6.85
CA ARG A 115 2.98 15.69 -6.06
C ARG A 115 3.12 14.20 -6.36
N PHE A 116 2.03 13.53 -6.75
CA PHE A 116 1.99 12.10 -7.04
C PHE A 116 2.14 11.78 -8.52
N LYS A 117 2.09 12.80 -9.40
CA LYS A 117 2.16 12.66 -10.86
C LYS A 117 3.39 11.86 -11.34
N PRO A 118 4.62 12.10 -10.83
CA PRO A 118 5.77 11.28 -11.24
C PRO A 118 5.54 9.80 -10.96
N LYS A 119 5.03 9.47 -9.77
CA LYS A 119 4.77 8.10 -9.35
C LYS A 119 3.67 7.41 -10.15
N LEU A 120 2.61 8.16 -10.47
CA LEU A 120 1.53 7.69 -11.34
C LEU A 120 2.05 7.35 -12.75
N ILE A 121 2.95 8.16 -13.28
CA ILE A 121 3.56 7.93 -14.59
C ILE A 121 4.44 6.67 -14.55
N ASP A 122 5.29 6.52 -13.53
CA ASP A 122 6.16 5.35 -13.38
C ASP A 122 5.36 4.05 -13.29
N ILE A 123 4.30 4.03 -12.49
CA ILE A 123 3.43 2.86 -12.34
C ILE A 123 2.74 2.52 -13.66
N ARG A 124 2.28 3.53 -14.43
CA ARG A 124 1.70 3.29 -15.76
C ARG A 124 2.70 2.65 -16.72
N LYS A 125 3.95 3.11 -16.72
CA LYS A 125 5.01 2.52 -17.55
C LYS A 125 5.25 1.06 -17.19
N ILE A 126 5.32 0.73 -15.90
CA ILE A 126 5.48 -0.65 -15.42
C ILE A 126 4.29 -1.53 -15.83
N ALA A 127 3.07 -1.01 -15.72
CA ALA A 127 1.87 -1.75 -16.11
C ALA A 127 1.78 -1.96 -17.64
N GLN A 128 2.34 -1.04 -18.43
CA GLN A 128 2.34 -1.10 -19.90
C GLN A 128 3.51 -1.88 -20.49
N SER A 129 4.61 -2.09 -19.76
CA SER A 129 5.78 -2.82 -20.24
C SER A 129 5.59 -4.35 -20.33
N ILE A 130 4.37 -4.84 -20.12
CA ILE A 130 3.99 -6.27 -20.21
C ILE A 130 3.31 -6.56 -21.57
N GLN A 131 3.47 -5.68 -22.56
CA GLN A 131 3.06 -5.91 -23.96
C GLN A 131 4.25 -6.22 -24.86
#